data_AF-A0A5K1G360-F1
#
_entry.id   AF-A0A5K1G360-F1
#
_cell.length_a   1.000
_cell.length_b   1.000
_cell.length_c   1.000
_cell.angle_alpha   90.00
_cell.angle_beta   90.00
_cell.angle_gamma   90.00
#
_symmetry.space_group_name_H-M   'P 1'
#
loop_
_entity.id
_entity.type
_entity.pdbx_description
1 polymer ?
#
loop_
_entity_poly.entity_id
_entity_poly.type
_entity_poly.pdbx_seq_one_letter_code
_entity_poly.pdbx_strand_id
1 'polypeptide(L)' 'SRARLVAGSTEGYSGHVDGKAREARMNHPKSFTVDDKGNIYVADSMNMAIRKISDS' A
#
# COMPACT_ATOMS: atom_id res chain seq x y z
N SER A 1 -2.60 2.20 -21.77
CA SER A 1 -1.71 1.50 -20.80
C SER A 1 -2.56 0.56 -19.95
N ARG A 2 -2.02 -0.55 -19.45
CA ARG A 2 -2.71 -1.43 -18.48
C ARG A 2 -2.29 -1.04 -17.06
N ALA A 3 -3.25 -0.95 -16.14
CA ALA A 3 -2.95 -0.80 -14.72
C ALA A 3 -2.22 -2.06 -14.20
N ARG A 4 -1.29 -1.86 -13.26
CA ARG A 4 -0.54 -2.93 -12.59
C ARG A 4 -0.65 -2.75 -11.09
N LEU A 5 -0.80 -3.85 -10.37
CA LEU A 5 -0.72 -3.86 -8.91
C LEU A 5 0.70 -3.50 -8.45
N VAL A 6 0.79 -2.43 -7.66
CA VAL A 6 2.05 -1.95 -7.04
C VAL A 6 2.26 -2.62 -5.69
N ALA A 7 1.27 -2.53 -4.79
CA ALA A 7 1.25 -3.20 -3.49
C ALA A 7 -0.19 -3.62 -3.11
N GLY A 8 -0.32 -4.64 -2.26
CA GLY A 8 -1.60 -5.24 -1.87
C GLY A 8 -1.71 -6.72 -2.25
N SER A 9 -2.77 -7.37 -1.80
CA SER A 9 -3.10 -8.76 -2.14
C SER A 9 -3.75 -8.86 -3.51
N THR A 10 -3.26 -9.78 -4.35
CA THR A 10 -3.87 -10.13 -5.64
C THR A 10 -5.25 -10.76 -5.50
N GLU A 11 -5.49 -11.41 -4.37
CA GLU A 11 -6.74 -12.10 -4.00
C GLU A 11 -7.74 -11.14 -3.34
N GLY A 12 -7.34 -9.91 -3.04
CA GLY A 12 -8.19 -8.89 -2.42
C GLY A 12 -8.31 -9.00 -0.90
N TYR A 13 -7.39 -9.70 -0.22
CA TYR A 13 -7.42 -9.78 1.24
C TYR A 13 -7.08 -8.45 1.90
N SER A 14 -7.97 -7.99 2.77
CA SER A 14 -7.73 -6.86 3.67
C SER A 14 -6.95 -7.29 4.92
N GLY A 15 -6.33 -6.33 5.60
CA GLY A 15 -5.68 -6.54 6.89
C GLY A 15 -4.54 -5.57 7.12
N HIS A 16 -3.83 -5.73 8.24
CA HIS A 16 -2.67 -4.95 8.60
C HIS A 16 -1.43 -5.84 8.56
N VAL A 17 -0.85 -6.02 7.37
CA VAL A 17 0.27 -6.94 7.14
C VAL A 17 1.34 -6.21 6.35
N ASP A 18 2.53 -6.08 6.93
CA ASP A 18 3.75 -5.59 6.25
C ASP A 18 4.48 -6.71 5.51
N GLY A 19 5.49 -6.33 4.72
CA GLY A 19 6.34 -7.26 3.99
C GLY A 19 6.54 -6.81 2.55
N LYS A 20 6.79 -7.77 1.65
CA LYS A 20 6.90 -7.49 0.23
C LYS A 20 5.62 -6.85 -0.28
N ALA A 21 5.74 -5.97 -1.28
CA ALA A 21 4.60 -5.22 -1.80
C ALA A 21 3.38 -6.11 -2.16
N ARG A 22 3.60 -7.31 -2.69
CA ARG A 22 2.52 -8.27 -3.06
C ARG A 22 1.97 -9.11 -1.90
N GLU A 23 2.66 -9.14 -0.77
CA GLU A 23 2.24 -9.85 0.44
C GLU A 23 1.56 -8.88 1.42
N ALA A 24 1.86 -7.58 1.30
CA ALA A 24 1.29 -6.53 2.12
C ALA A 24 -0.23 -6.47 1.97
N ARG A 25 -0.91 -6.18 3.09
CA ARG A 25 -2.36 -5.97 3.13
C ARG A 25 -2.66 -4.59 3.69
N MET A 26 -3.75 -4.02 3.21
CA MET A 26 -4.30 -2.75 3.64
C MET A 26 -5.80 -2.91 3.90
N ASN A 27 -6.42 -1.96 4.58
CA ASN A 27 -7.82 -1.98 4.93
C ASN A 27 -8.46 -0.60 4.71
N HIS A 28 -9.23 -0.47 3.64
CA HIS A 28 -9.83 0.79 3.18
C HIS A 28 -8.84 1.96 3.06
N PRO A 29 -7.80 1.85 2.21
CA PRO A 29 -6.94 2.99 1.91
C PRO A 29 -7.73 4.11 1.22
N LYS A 30 -7.51 5.36 1.62
CA LYS A 30 -8.30 6.51 1.14
C LYS A 30 -7.54 7.51 0.26
N SER A 31 -6.25 7.68 0.51
CA SER A 31 -5.42 8.65 -0.20
C SER A 31 -3.96 8.19 -0.19
N PHE A 32 -3.16 8.76 -1.10
CA PHE A 32 -1.71 8.59 -1.11
C PHE A 32 -0.98 9.88 -1.48
N THR A 33 0.28 9.97 -1.08
CA THR A 33 1.24 10.99 -1.56
C THR A 33 2.57 10.32 -1.90
N VAL A 34 3.43 11.02 -2.62
CA VAL A 34 4.75 10.54 -3.05
C VAL A 34 5.82 11.55 -2.64
N ASP A 35 6.93 11.08 -2.08
CA ASP A 35 8.09 11.94 -1.76
C ASP A 35 9.07 12.07 -2.94
N ASP A 36 10.07 12.94 -2.81
CA ASP A 36 11.09 13.18 -3.86
C ASP A 36 11.97 11.96 -4.17
N LYS A 37 11.91 10.92 -3.32
CA LYS A 37 12.63 9.65 -3.53
C LYS A 37 11.74 8.57 -4.16
N GLY A 38 10.48 8.90 -4.48
CA GLY A 38 9.51 7.98 -5.06
C GLY A 38 8.84 7.04 -4.05
N ASN A 39 9.02 7.24 -2.74
CA ASN A 39 8.28 6.46 -1.74
C ASN A 39 6.81 6.87 -1.74
N ILE A 40 5.91 5.90 -1.70
CA ILE A 40 4.47 6.14 -1.65
C ILE A 40 4.00 6.00 -0.20
N TYR A 41 3.29 7.01 0.29
CA TYR A 41 2.67 7.02 1.61
C TYR A 41 1.17 6.90 1.46
N VAL A 42 0.56 5.90 2.09
CA VAL A 42 -0.88 5.58 1.95
C VAL A 42 -1.59 5.76 3.30
N ALA A 43 -2.71 6.47 3.30
CA ALA A 43 -3.60 6.55 4.45
C ALA A 43 -4.50 5.31 4.51
N ASP A 44 -4.14 4.36 5.38
CA ASP A 44 -4.79 3.07 5.56
C ASP A 44 -5.83 3.15 6.69
N SER A 45 -6.99 3.74 6.38
CA SER A 45 -7.87 4.35 7.36
C SER A 45 -8.49 3.36 8.36
N MET A 46 -8.84 2.14 7.94
CA MET A 46 -9.41 1.15 8.87
C MET A 46 -8.35 0.37 9.66
N ASN A 47 -7.08 0.55 9.33
CA ASN A 47 -5.96 0.07 10.14
C ASN A 47 -5.34 1.18 11.01
N MET A 48 -5.87 2.42 10.97
CA MET A 48 -5.34 3.57 11.71
C MET A 48 -3.83 3.80 11.46
N ALA A 49 -3.36 3.54 10.23
CA ALA A 49 -1.95 3.56 9.90
C ALA A 49 -1.64 4.42 8.68
N ILE A 50 -0.46 5.04 8.68
CA ILE A 50 0.18 5.52 7.45
C ILE A 50 1.17 4.45 7.01
N ARG A 51 0.96 3.92 5.80
CA ARG A 51 1.77 2.84 5.22
C ARG A 51 2.79 3.47 4.29
N LYS A 52 4.01 2.93 4.24
CA LYS A 52 5.05 3.33 3.28
C LYS A 52 5.30 2.18 2.30
N ILE A 53 5.33 2.48 1.02
CA ILE A 53 5.76 1.58 -0.05
C ILE A 53 7.05 2.16 -0.63
N SER A 54 8.12 1.37 -0.57
CA SER A 54 9.45 1.72 -1.09
C SER A 54 10.05 0.56 -1.89
N ASP A 55 10.92 0.88 -2.84
CA ASP A 55 11.68 -0.11 -3.62
C ASP A 55 12.95 -0.61 -2.89
N SER A 56 13.24 -0.05 -1.71
CA SER A 56 14.30 -0.46 -0.79
C SER A 56 13.76 -1.21 0.42
#